data_AF-A0A918XFI2-F1
#
_entry.id   AF-A0A918XFI2-F1
#
_cell.length_a   1.000
_cell.length_b   1.000
_cell.length_c   1.000
_cell.angle_alpha   90.00
_cell.angle_beta   90.00
_cell.angle_gamma   90.00
#
_symmetry.space_group_name_H-M   'P 1'
#
loop_
_entity.id
_entity.type
_entity.pdbx_description
1 polymer ?
#
loop_
_entity_poly.entity_id
_entity_poly.type
_entity_poly.pdbx_seq_one_letter_code
_entity_poly.pdbx_strand_id
1 'polypeptide(L)'
;MAEKRSDSADQTSAERKKTALNPIQVVGSVLMAGLGVQSSKNRERDFEQGRAGAFIAAGLVFTLLFMGTVYTIVQVVLSGRG
;
A
#
# COMPACT_ATOMS: atom_id res chain seq x y z
N MET A 1 7.65 41.31 40.07
CA MET A 1 7.23 41.98 38.82
C MET A 1 8.42 41.99 37.86
N ALA A 2 8.48 40.98 37.00
CA ALA A 2 9.24 40.94 35.75
C ALA A 2 8.77 39.66 35.04
N GLU A 3 7.66 39.84 34.32
CA GLU A 3 7.15 38.91 33.33
C GLU A 3 8.26 38.56 32.32
N LYS A 4 8.52 37.28 32.11
CA LYS A 4 8.97 36.81 30.80
C LYS A 4 8.44 35.41 30.53
N ARG A 5 7.33 35.39 29.80
CA ARG A 5 6.86 34.27 29.00
C ARG A 5 7.89 34.01 27.90
N SER A 6 8.33 32.76 27.80
CA SER A 6 8.96 32.14 26.64
C SER A 6 8.61 30.66 26.76
N ASP A 7 7.35 30.32 26.52
CA ASP A 7 6.85 29.90 25.20
C ASP A 7 7.68 28.74 24.64
N SER A 8 7.20 27.53 24.91
CA SER A 8 6.70 26.61 23.88
C SER A 8 7.36 26.70 22.50
N ALA A 9 8.62 26.27 22.42
CA ALA A 9 9.28 25.79 21.20
C ALA A 9 10.48 24.99 21.72
N ASP A 10 10.68 23.70 21.48
CA ASP A 10 10.60 23.02 20.21
C ASP A 10 10.73 21.51 20.51
N GLN A 11 9.60 20.85 20.77
CA GLN A 11 9.49 19.39 20.63
C GLN A 11 8.36 19.08 19.66
N THR A 12 8.37 19.79 18.54
CA THR A 12 7.66 19.42 17.31
C THR A 12 8.68 18.83 16.34
N SER A 13 9.63 18.05 16.83
CA SER A 13 10.66 17.40 16.00
C SER A 13 10.19 16.08 15.35
N ALA A 14 8.87 15.84 15.28
CA ALA A 14 8.30 14.70 14.55
C ALA A 14 7.67 15.10 13.21
N GLU A 15 7.87 16.32 12.73
CA GLU A 15 7.52 16.71 11.36
C GLU A 15 8.74 16.63 10.44
N ARG A 16 8.86 15.51 9.70
CA ARG A 16 9.40 15.37 8.32
C ARG A 16 10.11 14.04 8.12
N LYS A 17 9.33 13.02 7.80
CA LYS A 17 9.58 12.29 6.56
C LYS A 17 8.27 11.75 5.99
N LYS A 18 7.48 12.62 5.35
CA LYS A 18 6.64 12.22 4.21
C LYS A 18 7.58 11.73 3.10
N THR A 19 8.21 10.57 3.31
CA THR A 19 8.88 9.84 2.23
C THR A 19 7.74 9.20 1.45
N ALA A 20 7.63 9.51 0.17
CA ALA A 20 6.74 8.80 -0.75
C ALA A 20 6.79 7.29 -0.44
N LEU A 21 5.63 6.62 -0.39
CA LEU A 21 5.62 5.19 -0.10
C LEU A 21 6.58 4.47 -1.04
N ASN A 22 7.51 3.72 -0.46
CA ASN A 22 8.40 2.88 -1.25
C ASN A 22 7.54 1.92 -2.10
N PRO A 23 7.91 1.63 -3.35
CA PRO A 23 7.14 0.73 -4.22
C PRO A 23 6.91 -0.65 -3.59
N ILE A 24 7.85 -1.12 -2.76
CA ILE A 24 7.71 -2.36 -1.97
C ILE A 24 6.56 -2.28 -0.96
N GLN A 25 6.33 -1.11 -0.34
CA GLN A 25 5.20 -0.92 0.58
C GLN A 25 3.87 -0.93 -0.16
N VAL A 26 3.82 -0.38 -1.38
CA VAL A 26 2.62 -0.43 -2.23
C VAL A 26 2.31 -1.88 -2.61
N VAL A 27 3.31 -2.65 -3.05
CA VAL A 27 3.15 -4.08 -3.35
C VAL A 27 2.66 -4.85 -2.12
N GLY A 28 3.29 -4.64 -0.96
CA GLY A 28 2.89 -5.28 0.30
C GLY A 28 1.44 -4.93 0.70
N SER A 29 1.03 -3.66 0.51
CA SER A 29 -0.35 -3.27 0.82
C SER A 29 -1.37 -3.88 -0.15
N VAL A 30 -1.04 -3.96 -1.43
CA VAL A 30 -1.88 -4.60 -2.47
C VAL A 30 -2.03 -6.10 -2.21
N LEU A 31 -0.96 -6.78 -1.80
CA LEU A 31 -1.02 -8.21 -1.43
C LEU A 31 -1.89 -8.43 -0.19
N MET A 32 -1.73 -7.61 0.86
CA MET A 32 -2.57 -7.71 2.07
C MET A 32 -4.04 -7.39 1.78
N ALA A 33 -4.32 -6.45 0.89
CA ALA A 33 -5.66 -6.15 0.39
C ALA A 33 -6.24 -7.30 -0.44
N GLY A 34 -5.45 -7.89 -1.35
CA GLY A 34 -5.86 -9.04 -2.16
C GLY A 34 -6.12 -10.30 -1.34
N LEU A 35 -5.38 -10.49 -0.24
CA LEU A 35 -5.62 -11.57 0.73
C LEU A 35 -6.76 -11.27 1.72
N GLY A 36 -7.32 -10.05 1.71
CA GLY A 36 -8.40 -9.64 2.61
C GLY A 36 -7.98 -9.32 4.05
N VAL A 37 -6.68 -9.34 4.37
CA VAL A 37 -6.12 -9.08 5.70
C VAL A 37 -5.68 -7.62 5.90
N GLN A 38 -6.22 -6.69 5.11
CA GLN A 38 -5.88 -5.28 5.17
C GLN A 38 -6.42 -4.64 6.46
N SER A 39 -5.51 -4.22 7.35
CA SER A 39 -5.83 -3.46 8.56
C SER A 39 -6.32 -2.04 8.23
N SER A 40 -7.20 -1.48 9.08
CA SER A 40 -7.68 -0.09 8.98
C SER A 40 -6.54 0.93 8.93
N LYS A 41 -5.45 0.68 9.67
CA LYS A 41 -4.25 1.54 9.67
C LYS A 41 -3.51 1.55 8.33
N ASN A 42 -3.42 0.42 7.64
CA ASN A 42 -2.86 0.36 6.29
C ASN A 42 -3.76 1.12 5.31
N ARG A 43 -5.07 0.92 5.44
CA ARG A 43 -6.07 1.56 4.60
C ARG A 43 -6.03 3.09 4.75
N GLU A 44 -6.00 3.58 5.98
CA GLU A 44 -5.91 5.01 6.30
C GLU A 44 -4.61 5.62 5.78
N ARG A 45 -3.46 4.97 5.99
CA ARG A 45 -2.18 5.39 5.40
C ARG A 45 -2.23 5.43 3.87
N ASP A 46 -2.80 4.41 3.24
CA ASP A 46 -2.88 4.28 1.79
C ASP A 46 -3.80 5.35 1.17
N PHE A 47 -4.88 5.74 1.87
CA PHE A 47 -5.80 6.79 1.45
C PHE A 47 -5.35 8.21 1.81
N GLU A 48 -4.61 8.40 2.91
CA GLU A 48 -4.08 9.71 3.32
C GLU A 48 -2.75 10.06 2.65
N GLN A 49 -1.90 9.07 2.38
CA GLN A 49 -0.52 9.27 1.89
C GLN A 49 -0.34 8.85 0.43
N GLY A 50 -1.27 8.08 -0.14
CA GLY A 50 -1.22 7.60 -1.52
C GLY A 50 -2.36 8.12 -2.40
N ARG A 51 -2.16 8.11 -3.72
CA ARG A 51 -3.22 8.43 -4.70
C ARG A 51 -4.07 7.18 -4.93
N ALA A 52 -5.39 7.27 -4.74
CA ALA A 52 -6.33 6.15 -4.97
C ALA A 52 -6.15 5.46 -6.34
N GLY A 53 -5.82 6.23 -7.39
CA GLY A 53 -5.55 5.69 -8.72
C GLY A 53 -4.36 4.73 -8.79
N ALA A 54 -3.33 4.90 -7.94
CA ALA A 54 -2.18 3.99 -7.91
C ALA A 54 -2.57 2.61 -7.36
N PHE A 55 -3.46 2.57 -6.36
CA PHE A 55 -3.97 1.31 -5.80
C PHE A 55 -4.91 0.59 -6.77
N ILE A 56 -5.78 1.33 -7.48
CA ILE A 56 -6.65 0.76 -8.52
C ILE A 56 -5.80 0.15 -9.65
N ALA A 57 -4.80 0.89 -10.15
CA ALA A 57 -3.90 0.39 -11.18
C ALA A 57 -3.15 -0.86 -10.71
N ALA A 58 -2.63 -0.87 -9.48
CA ALA A 58 -1.94 -2.02 -8.92
C ALA A 58 -2.87 -3.24 -8.75
N GLY A 59 -4.11 -3.03 -8.31
CA GLY A 59 -5.12 -4.08 -8.20
C GLY A 59 -5.51 -4.68 -9.57
N LEU A 60 -5.65 -3.85 -10.59
CA LEU A 60 -5.91 -4.30 -11.96
C LEU A 60 -4.74 -5.14 -12.51
N VAL A 61 -3.51 -4.67 -12.37
CA VAL A 61 -2.32 -5.42 -12.79
C VAL A 61 -2.24 -6.77 -12.06
N PHE A 62 -2.45 -6.77 -10.74
CA PHE A 62 -2.47 -8.00 -9.95
C PHE A 62 -3.54 -8.99 -10.44
N THR A 63 -4.75 -8.49 -10.74
CA THR A 63 -5.87 -9.32 -11.21
C THR A 63 -5.58 -9.95 -12.57
N LEU A 64 -5.00 -9.19 -13.51
CA LEU A 64 -4.60 -9.69 -14.82
C LEU A 64 -3.51 -10.76 -14.70
N LEU A 65 -2.51 -10.54 -13.85
CA LEU A 65 -1.45 -11.52 -13.59
C LEU A 65 -2.01 -12.80 -12.96
N PHE A 66 -2.92 -12.67 -11.99
CA PHE A 66 -3.58 -13.82 -11.37
C PHE A 66 -4.37 -14.64 -12.40
N MET A 67 -5.15 -13.96 -13.24
CA MET A 67 -5.94 -14.60 -14.29
C MET A 67 -5.05 -15.32 -15.32
N GLY A 68 -3.94 -14.70 -15.74
CA GLY A 68 -2.95 -15.34 -16.62
C GLY A 68 -2.26 -16.56 -15.98
N THR A 69 -2.00 -16.49 -14.67
CA THR A 69 -1.45 -17.62 -13.90
C THR A 69 -2.42 -18.80 -13.90
N VAL A 70 -3.69 -18.56 -13.54
CA VAL A 70 -4.74 -19.60 -13.56
C VAL A 70 -4.91 -20.19 -14.96
N TYR A 71 -4.98 -19.34 -15.99
CA TYR A 71 -5.07 -19.79 -17.39
C TYR A 71 -3.92 -20.71 -17.77
N THR A 72 -2.68 -20.33 -17.44
CA THR A 72 -1.49 -21.14 -17.73
C THR A 72 -1.54 -22.48 -17.01
N ILE A 73 -1.95 -22.50 -15.73
CA ILE A 73 -2.12 -23.74 -14.97
C ILE A 73 -3.16 -24.65 -15.66
N VAL A 74 -4.31 -24.10 -16.05
CA VAL A 74 -5.34 -24.86 -16.76
C VAL A 74 -4.78 -25.45 -18.05
N GLN A 75 -4.03 -24.68 -18.83
CA GLN A 75 -3.42 -25.15 -20.07
C GLN A 75 -2.41 -26.28 -19.84
N VAL A 76 -1.55 -26.17 -18.83
CA VAL A 76 -0.61 -27.24 -18.44
C VAL A 76 -1.37 -28.51 -18.05
N VAL A 77 -2.43 -28.36 -17.25
CA VAL A 77 -3.25 -29.47 -16.73
C VAL A 77 -4.06 -30.16 -17.83
N LEU A 78 -4.49 -29.42 -18.86
CA LEU A 78 -5.16 -29.97 -20.04
C LEU A 78 -4.16 -30.60 -21.02
N SER A 79 -2.99 -29.98 -21.22
CA SER A 79 -1.94 -30.51 -22.10
C SER A 79 -1.35 -31.83 -21.59
N GLY A 80 -1.30 -32.02 -20.27
CA GLY A 80 -0.89 -33.28 -19.64
C GLY A 80 -1.95 -34.40 -19.67
N ARG A 81 -3.12 -34.14 -20.27
CA ARG A 81 -4.18 -35.13 -20.51
C ARG A 81 -4.25 -35.47 -22.01
N GLY A 82 -3.21 -36.12 -22.50
CA GLY A 82 -3.13 -36.78 -23.80
C GLY A 82 -2.64 -38.19 -23.62
#